data_AF-A0A2X0J2X1-F1
#
_entry.id   AF-A0A2X0J2X1-F1
#
_cell.length_a   1.000
_cell.length_b   1.000
_cell.length_c   1.000
_cell.angle_alpha   90.00
_cell.angle_beta   90.00
_cell.angle_gamma   90.00
#
_symmetry.space_group_name_H-M   'P 1'
#
loop_
_entity.id
_entity.type
_entity.pdbx_description
1 polymer ?
#
loop_
_entity_poly.entity_id
_entity_poly.type
_entity_poly.pdbx_seq_one_letter_code
_entity_poly.pdbx_strand_id
1 'polypeptide(L)'
;MPITVAVSLVVVLAWFTALVGGVWAGGGRWFLLPVALLVGWAGTRLLAVPLRRLTPEPPPPPSRWDFVGLGCVIRTGRVGPDFGQAEVRAADGSSAVVQVRQSLDDAAGPGAGLRAGTSALIYDYDADGEFFWVMPAPSATG
;
A
#
# COMPACT_ATOMS: atom_id res chain seq x y z
N MET A 1 -8.37 -6.82 -4.42
CA MET A 1 -9.14 -6.54 -5.65
C MET A 1 -10.31 -5.63 -5.31
N PRO A 2 -10.63 -4.61 -6.13
CA PRO A 2 -11.69 -3.65 -5.83
C PRO A 2 -13.06 -4.36 -5.73
N ILE A 3 -13.84 -4.03 -4.69
CA ILE A 3 -15.19 -4.55 -4.45
C ILE A 3 -16.09 -4.43 -5.69
N THR A 4 -15.84 -3.40 -6.52
CA THR A 4 -16.56 -3.16 -7.78
C THR A 4 -16.47 -4.31 -8.77
N VAL A 5 -15.32 -4.97 -8.92
CA VAL A 5 -15.16 -6.08 -9.87
C VAL A 5 -15.98 -7.30 -9.44
N ALA A 6 -15.99 -7.59 -8.14
CA ALA A 6 -16.79 -8.67 -7.58
C ALA A 6 -18.29 -8.39 -7.73
N VAL A 7 -18.73 -7.14 -7.47
CA VAL A 7 -20.12 -6.73 -7.65
C VAL A 7 -20.55 -6.81 -9.12
N SER A 8 -19.72 -6.38 -10.07
CA SER A 8 -20.03 -6.50 -11.50
C SER A 8 -20.21 -7.95 -11.95
N LEU A 9 -19.36 -8.87 -11.48
CA LEU A 9 -19.48 -10.29 -11.80
C LEU A 9 -20.77 -10.90 -11.25
N VAL A 10 -21.12 -10.58 -10.01
CA VAL A 10 -22.37 -11.01 -9.38
C VAL A 10 -23.58 -10.47 -10.12
N VAL A 11 -23.57 -9.20 -10.52
CA VAL A 11 -24.68 -8.57 -11.26
C VAL A 11 -24.87 -9.24 -12.63
N VAL A 12 -23.79 -9.51 -13.38
CA VAL A 12 -23.89 -10.18 -14.69
C VAL A 12 -24.42 -11.62 -14.55
N LEU A 13 -23.94 -12.37 -13.55
CA LEU A 13 -24.44 -13.72 -13.25
C LEU A 13 -25.91 -13.72 -12.82
N ALA A 14 -26.31 -12.80 -11.94
CA ALA A 14 -27.68 -12.66 -11.48
C ALA A 14 -28.61 -12.28 -12.64
N TRP A 15 -28.19 -11.34 -13.49
CA TRP A 15 -28.93 -10.91 -14.67
C TRP A 15 -29.11 -12.04 -15.68
N PHE A 16 -28.03 -12.79 -15.99
CA PHE A 16 -28.09 -13.92 -16.90
C PHE A 16 -29.02 -15.03 -16.36
N THR A 17 -28.97 -15.28 -15.04
CA THR A 17 -29.84 -16.25 -14.38
C THR A 17 -31.31 -15.81 -14.42
N ALA A 18 -31.58 -14.53 -14.20
CA ALA A 18 -32.93 -13.96 -14.28
C ALA A 18 -33.50 -14.03 -15.71
N LEU A 19 -32.68 -13.71 -16.72
CA LEU A 19 -33.05 -13.85 -18.13
C LEU A 19 -33.38 -15.29 -18.48
N VAL A 20 -32.51 -16.24 -18.13
CA VAL A 20 -32.72 -17.67 -18.37
C VAL A 20 -33.99 -18.15 -17.66
N GLY A 21 -34.24 -17.71 -16.42
CA GLY A 21 -35.50 -18.00 -15.71
C GLY A 21 -36.74 -17.44 -16.43
N GLY A 22 -36.64 -16.25 -17.03
CA GLY A 22 -37.70 -15.62 -17.81
C GLY A 22 -38.05 -16.38 -19.09
N VAL A 23 -37.05 -16.87 -19.85
CA VAL A 23 -37.29 -17.70 -21.04
C VAL A 23 -37.90 -19.07 -20.68
N TRP A 24 -37.81 -19.44 -19.41
CA TRP A 24 -37.98 -20.80 -18.93
C TRP A 24 -39.22 -20.98 -18.03
N ALA A 25 -39.95 -19.89 -17.74
CA ALA A 25 -41.29 -19.87 -17.12
C ALA A 25 -42.41 -20.51 -17.99
N GLY A 26 -42.05 -21.22 -19.06
CA GLY A 26 -42.93 -22.08 -19.85
C GLY A 26 -43.09 -23.53 -19.33
N GLY A 27 -42.33 -23.95 -18.29
CA GLY A 27 -42.62 -25.18 -17.52
C GLY A 27 -41.44 -26.10 -17.18
N GLY A 28 -41.28 -26.41 -15.88
CA GLY A 28 -41.04 -27.80 -15.42
C GLY A 28 -39.66 -28.32 -14.97
N ARG A 29 -38.67 -27.52 -14.58
CA ARG A 29 -37.30 -27.99 -14.17
C ARG A 29 -36.65 -27.17 -13.03
N TRP A 30 -37.29 -27.11 -11.86
CA TRP A 30 -36.83 -26.39 -10.65
C TRP A 30 -35.36 -26.68 -10.24
N PHE A 31 -34.81 -27.83 -10.67
CA PHE A 31 -33.43 -28.25 -10.43
C PHE A 31 -32.36 -27.43 -11.17
N LEU A 32 -32.72 -26.62 -12.17
CA LEU A 32 -31.76 -25.79 -12.91
C LEU A 32 -31.18 -24.65 -12.07
N LEU A 33 -31.93 -24.18 -11.06
CA LEU A 33 -31.51 -23.09 -10.19
C LEU A 33 -30.30 -23.46 -9.30
N PRO A 34 -30.31 -24.58 -8.56
CA PRO A 34 -29.12 -25.02 -7.83
C PRO A 34 -27.96 -25.38 -8.77
N VAL A 35 -28.22 -25.89 -9.98
CA VAL A 35 -27.18 -26.19 -10.98
C VAL A 35 -26.50 -24.91 -11.46
N ALA A 36 -27.26 -23.87 -11.80
CA ALA A 36 -26.71 -22.59 -12.21
C ALA A 36 -25.87 -21.93 -11.09
N LEU A 37 -26.35 -22.02 -9.84
CA LEU A 37 -25.60 -21.54 -8.68
C LEU A 37 -24.29 -22.30 -8.49
N LEU A 38 -24.31 -23.63 -8.60
CA LEU A 38 -23.12 -24.47 -8.51
C LEU A 38 -22.13 -24.19 -9.63
N VAL A 39 -22.59 -24.02 -10.87
CA VAL A 39 -21.73 -23.69 -12.02
C VAL A 39 -21.11 -22.30 -11.85
N GLY A 40 -21.89 -21.30 -11.44
CA GLY A 40 -21.38 -19.95 -11.17
C GLY A 40 -20.35 -19.92 -10.05
N TRP A 41 -20.61 -20.62 -8.95
CA TRP A 41 -19.69 -20.75 -7.83
C TRP A 41 -18.41 -21.53 -8.20
N ALA A 42 -18.56 -22.66 -8.90
CA ALA A 42 -17.44 -23.48 -9.34
C ALA A 42 -16.57 -22.76 -10.35
N GLY A 43 -17.18 -22.06 -11.33
CA GLY A 43 -16.45 -21.22 -12.29
C GLY A 43 -15.70 -20.09 -11.58
N THR A 44 -16.34 -19.42 -10.63
CA THR A 44 -15.70 -18.36 -9.85
C THR A 44 -14.50 -18.91 -9.06
N ARG A 45 -14.64 -20.06 -8.40
CA ARG A 45 -13.51 -20.72 -7.70
C ARG A 45 -12.42 -21.19 -8.65
N LEU A 46 -12.78 -21.79 -9.78
CA LEU A 46 -11.83 -22.33 -10.75
C LEU A 46 -10.99 -21.23 -11.40
N LEU A 47 -11.54 -20.03 -11.62
CA LEU A 47 -10.78 -18.88 -12.08
C LEU A 47 -10.02 -18.18 -10.95
N ALA A 48 -10.63 -18.00 -9.78
CA ALA A 48 -10.02 -17.23 -8.69
C ALA A 48 -8.83 -17.96 -8.02
N VAL A 49 -8.88 -19.28 -7.90
CA VAL A 49 -7.83 -20.08 -7.23
C VAL A 49 -6.48 -20.07 -7.96
N PRO A 50 -6.38 -20.38 -9.27
CA PRO A 50 -5.11 -20.31 -9.98
C PRO A 50 -4.60 -18.87 -10.06
N LEU A 51 -5.49 -17.88 -10.20
CA LEU A 51 -5.08 -16.48 -10.25
C LEU A 51 -4.50 -15.97 -8.92
N ARG A 52 -5.05 -16.43 -7.78
CA ARG A 52 -4.46 -16.18 -6.46
C ARG A 52 -3.08 -16.81 -6.31
N ARG A 53 -2.83 -17.96 -6.95
CA ARG A 53 -1.51 -18.61 -6.93
C ARG A 53 -0.49 -17.94 -7.86
N LEU A 54 -0.95 -17.23 -8.88
CA LEU A 54 -0.11 -16.49 -9.83
C LEU A 54 0.21 -15.07 -9.36
N THR A 55 -0.49 -14.57 -8.35
CA THR A 55 -0.20 -13.26 -7.75
C THR A 55 0.87 -13.47 -6.68
N PRO A 56 2.07 -12.88 -6.81
CA PRO A 56 3.06 -12.90 -5.73
C PRO A 56 2.43 -12.35 -4.45
N GLU A 57 2.62 -13.04 -3.33
CA GLU A 57 2.26 -12.52 -2.01
C GLU A 57 2.92 -11.13 -1.88
N PRO A 58 2.18 -10.09 -1.43
CA PRO A 58 2.81 -8.81 -1.15
C PRO A 58 3.99 -9.04 -0.21
N PRO A 59 5.17 -8.45 -0.47
CA PRO A 59 6.27 -8.52 0.47
C PRO A 59 5.79 -8.05 1.85
N PRO A 60 6.33 -8.60 2.95
CA PRO A 60 5.97 -8.17 4.28
C PRO A 60 6.11 -6.64 4.39
N PRO A 61 5.22 -5.96 5.13
CA PRO A 61 5.31 -4.51 5.30
C PRO A 61 6.73 -4.12 5.73
N PRO A 62 7.33 -3.07 5.14
CA PRO A 62 8.68 -2.65 5.48
C PRO A 62 8.77 -2.38 6.99
N SER A 63 9.78 -2.97 7.62
CA SER A 63 10.06 -2.75 9.03
C SER A 63 10.62 -1.34 9.22
N ARG A 64 10.45 -0.74 10.41
CA ARG A 64 10.93 0.62 10.68
C ARG A 64 12.45 0.75 10.47
N TRP A 65 13.20 -0.33 10.73
CA TRP A 65 14.63 -0.41 10.50
C TRP A 65 15.01 -0.42 9.01
N ASP A 66 14.12 -0.85 8.11
CA ASP A 66 14.38 -0.87 6.67
C ASP A 66 14.46 0.55 6.08
N PHE A 67 14.00 1.57 6.82
CA PHE A 67 14.13 2.97 6.43
C PHE A 67 15.49 3.59 6.81
N VAL A 68 16.28 2.94 7.68
CA VAL A 68 17.61 3.41 8.06
C VAL A 68 18.58 3.23 6.89
N GLY A 69 19.32 4.29 6.57
CA GLY A 69 20.19 4.36 5.40
C GLY A 69 19.49 4.82 4.12
N LEU A 70 18.17 5.03 4.14
CA LEU A 70 17.44 5.59 3.00
C LEU A 70 17.41 7.11 3.01
N GLY A 71 17.36 7.68 1.81
CA GLY A 71 17.07 9.10 1.61
C GLY A 71 15.59 9.40 1.84
N CYS A 72 15.31 10.54 2.47
CA CYS A 72 13.95 11.06 2.66
C CYS A 72 13.86 12.53 2.24
N VAL A 73 12.65 13.00 1.97
CA VAL A 73 12.37 14.38 1.59
C VAL A 73 11.58 15.06 2.70
N ILE A 74 12.08 16.17 3.22
CA ILE A 74 11.42 16.91 4.30
C ILE A 74 10.10 17.50 3.80
N ARG A 75 9.03 17.33 4.58
CA ARG A 75 7.69 17.89 4.28
C ARG A 75 7.33 19.07 5.18
N THR A 76 7.98 19.21 6.34
CA THR A 76 7.77 20.34 7.25
C THR A 76 8.65 21.54 6.91
N GLY A 77 8.23 22.75 7.33
CA GLY A 77 8.99 23.98 7.07
C GLY A 77 10.39 23.99 7.69
N ARG A 78 10.58 23.27 8.80
CA ARG A 78 11.86 23.05 9.48
C ARG A 78 11.84 21.67 10.15
N VAL A 79 13.01 21.09 10.33
CA VAL A 79 13.25 19.97 11.25
C VAL A 79 14.14 20.46 12.39
N GLY A 80 13.83 20.02 13.61
CA GLY A 80 14.62 20.32 14.81
C GLY A 80 14.67 19.10 15.74
N PRO A 81 15.17 19.28 16.97
CA PRO A 81 15.28 18.20 17.95
C PRO A 81 13.94 17.68 18.45
N ASP A 82 12.87 18.46 18.32
CA ASP A 82 11.56 18.11 18.87
C ASP A 82 10.51 17.77 17.81
N PHE A 83 10.74 18.16 16.56
CA PHE A 83 9.72 18.09 15.51
C PHE A 83 10.31 18.03 14.11
N GLY A 84 9.62 17.28 13.25
CA GLY A 84 9.83 17.24 11.81
C GLY A 84 9.06 16.10 11.17
N GLN A 85 8.73 16.24 9.88
CA GLN A 85 8.22 15.14 9.09
C GLN A 85 8.95 15.06 7.76
N ALA A 86 9.18 13.82 7.33
CA ALA A 86 9.75 13.53 6.03
C ALA A 86 8.96 12.42 5.35
N GLU A 87 9.00 12.42 4.04
CA GLU A 87 8.54 11.31 3.22
C GLU A 87 9.74 10.44 2.82
N VAL A 88 9.66 9.15 3.10
CA VAL A 88 10.65 8.15 2.70
C VAL A 88 10.04 7.26 1.62
N ARG A 89 10.85 6.88 0.64
CA ARG A 89 10.47 5.92 -0.40
C ARG A 89 11.05 4.56 -0.06
N ALA A 90 10.18 3.58 0.16
CA ALA A 90 10.56 2.20 0.42
C ALA A 90 11.09 1.52 -0.85
N ALA A 91 11.83 0.43 -0.68
CA ALA A 91 12.40 -0.34 -1.79
C ALA A 91 11.34 -0.96 -2.72
N ASP A 92 10.13 -1.19 -2.22
CA ASP A 92 8.97 -1.66 -2.99
C ASP A 92 8.31 -0.55 -3.86
N GLY A 93 8.82 0.68 -3.78
CA GLY A 93 8.31 1.84 -4.50
C GLY A 93 7.17 2.58 -3.81
N SER A 94 6.70 2.08 -2.65
CA SER A 94 5.75 2.77 -1.78
C SER A 94 6.40 4.00 -1.12
N SER A 95 5.57 4.95 -0.69
CA SER A 95 6.03 6.07 0.15
C SER A 95 5.31 6.12 1.48
N ALA A 96 6.03 6.52 2.51
CA ALA A 96 5.53 6.67 3.87
C ALA A 96 5.97 8.00 4.44
N VAL A 97 5.07 8.65 5.19
CA VAL A 97 5.40 9.84 5.99
C VAL A 97 5.83 9.39 7.38
N VAL A 98 7.03 9.79 7.79
CA VAL A 98 7.64 9.41 9.07
C VAL A 98 8.01 10.65 9.87
N GLN A 99 8.01 10.52 11.20
CA GLN A 99 8.51 11.58 12.08
C GLN A 99 10.03 11.58 12.07
N VAL A 100 10.61 12.77 11.94
CA VAL A 100 12.06 12.95 11.89
C VAL A 100 12.52 14.02 12.87
N ARG A 101 13.74 13.85 13.39
CA ARG A 101 14.40 14.79 14.29
C ARG A 101 15.85 14.98 13.89
N GLN A 102 16.38 16.16 14.22
CA GLN A 102 17.80 16.45 14.11
C GLN A 102 18.42 16.54 15.50
N SER A 103 19.66 16.10 15.66
CA SER A 103 20.40 16.33 16.89
C SER A 103 20.54 17.85 17.14
N LEU A 104 20.74 18.24 18.41
CA LEU A 104 20.95 19.64 18.76
C LEU A 104 22.17 20.23 18.02
N ASP A 105 23.23 19.45 17.87
CA ASP A 105 24.45 19.86 17.18
C ASP A 105 24.21 20.05 15.67
N ASP A 106 23.50 19.13 15.02
CA ASP A 106 23.15 19.24 13.60
C ASP A 106 22.23 20.43 13.32
N ALA A 107 21.28 20.67 14.23
CA ALA A 107 20.33 21.78 14.15
C ALA A 107 20.96 23.15 14.41
N ALA A 108 22.11 23.20 15.11
CA ALA A 108 22.89 24.42 15.36
C ALA A 108 23.99 24.64 14.33
N GLY A 109 24.47 23.58 13.68
CA GLY A 109 25.55 23.61 12.71
C GLY A 109 25.09 23.84 11.26
N PRO A 110 25.94 23.45 10.27
CA PRO A 110 25.62 23.55 8.84
C PRO A 110 24.36 22.76 8.43
N GLY A 111 23.95 21.80 9.26
CA GLY A 111 22.77 20.97 9.05
C GLY A 111 21.43 21.61 9.40
N ALA A 112 21.42 22.84 9.95
CA ALA A 112 20.22 23.58 10.32
C ALA A 112 19.24 23.87 9.16
N GLY A 113 19.66 23.58 7.92
CA GLY A 113 18.97 23.86 6.67
C GLY A 113 17.90 22.85 6.23
N LEU A 114 17.52 21.86 7.04
CA LEU A 114 16.46 20.91 6.68
C LEU A 114 15.09 21.59 6.64
N ARG A 115 14.72 22.05 5.43
CA ARG A 115 13.44 22.69 5.11
C ARG A 115 12.64 21.86 4.13
N ALA A 116 11.35 22.15 4.01
CA ALA A 116 10.44 21.49 3.07
C ALA A 116 11.07 21.38 1.66
N GLY A 117 11.04 20.17 1.10
CA GLY A 117 11.62 19.84 -0.20
C GLY A 117 13.10 19.45 -0.19
N THR A 118 13.81 19.65 0.93
CA THR A 118 15.22 19.27 1.04
C THR A 118 15.36 17.77 1.23
N SER A 119 16.39 17.18 0.62
CA SER A 119 16.75 15.78 0.83
C SER A 119 17.59 15.60 2.10
N ALA A 120 17.26 14.58 2.87
CA ALA A 120 17.97 14.19 4.08
C ALA A 120 18.22 12.68 4.06
N LEU A 121 19.16 12.22 4.87
CA LEU A 121 19.45 10.80 5.08
C LEU A 121 18.95 10.40 6.47
N ILE A 122 18.21 9.30 6.54
CA ILE A 122 17.86 8.66 7.81
C ILE A 122 19.05 7.82 8.25
N TYR A 123 19.67 8.15 9.38
CA TYR A 123 20.84 7.42 9.87
C TYR A 123 20.56 6.52 11.07
N ASP A 124 19.47 6.77 11.80
CA ASP A 124 19.08 5.94 12.93
C ASP A 124 17.58 6.04 13.22
N TYR A 125 17.07 5.07 13.97
CA TYR A 125 15.69 5.01 14.44
C TYR A 125 15.65 4.89 15.97
N ASP A 126 14.99 5.85 16.61
CA ASP A 126 14.75 5.83 18.05
C ASP A 126 13.42 5.12 18.34
N ALA A 127 13.52 3.94 18.97
CA ALA A 127 12.35 3.13 19.31
C ALA A 127 11.57 3.68 20.51
N ASP A 128 12.22 4.39 21.43
CA ASP A 128 11.58 4.95 22.62
C ASP A 128 10.76 6.19 22.25
N GLY A 129 11.29 7.03 21.36
CA GLY A 129 10.63 8.22 20.85
C GLY A 129 9.76 8.01 19.61
N GLU A 130 9.84 6.83 18.98
CA GLU A 130 9.20 6.48 17.72
C GLU A 130 9.47 7.47 16.56
N PHE A 131 10.70 7.95 16.43
CA PHE A 131 11.11 8.87 15.36
C PHE A 131 12.44 8.48 14.74
N PHE A 132 12.72 9.04 13.56
CA PHE A 132 13.96 8.83 12.82
C PHE A 132 14.92 9.99 13.00
N TRP A 133 16.18 9.69 13.24
CA TRP A 133 17.22 10.71 13.21
C TRP A 133 17.66 10.95 11.77
N VAL A 134 17.72 12.23 11.39
CA VAL A 134 18.08 12.63 10.04
C VAL A 134 19.21 13.64 10.01
N MET A 135 19.99 13.58 8.94
CA MET A 135 21.05 14.54 8.63
C MET A 135 20.89 15.04 7.19
N PRO A 136 21.43 16.21 6.83
CA PRO A 136 21.47 16.65 5.44
C PRO A 136 22.07 15.56 4.55
N ALA A 137 21.45 15.33 3.39
CA ALA A 137 22.00 14.37 2.43
C ALA A 137 23.43 14.81 2.04
N PRO A 138 24.41 13.89 2.03
CA PRO A 138 25.76 14.24 1.59
C PRO A 138 25.70 14.72 0.14
N SER A 139 26.46 15.77 -0.18
CA SER A 139 26.64 16.20 -1.56
C SER A 139 27.22 15.04 -2.36
N ALA A 140 26.49 14.58 -3.39
CA ALA A 140 26.99 13.59 -4.33
C ALA A 140 28.27 14.16 -4.96
N THR A 141 29.43 13.71 -4.48
CA THR A 141 30.72 14.09 -5.04
C THR A 141 30.89 13.18 -6.24
N GLY A 142 30.54 13.70 -7.41
CA GLY A 142 30.78 13.07 -8.72
C GLY A 142 32.18 13.37 -9.23
#